data_AF-A0A9W8M976-F1
#
_entry.id   AF-A0A9W8M976-F1
#
_cell.length_a   1.000
_cell.length_b   1.000
_cell.length_c   1.000
_cell.angle_alpha   90.00
_cell.angle_beta   90.00
_cell.angle_gamma   90.00
#
_symmetry.space_group_name_H-M   'P 1'
#
loop_
_entity.id
_entity.type
_entity.pdbx_description
1 polymer ?
#
loop_
_entity_poly.entity_id
_entity_poly.type
_entity_poly.pdbx_seq_one_letter_code
_entity_poly.pdbx_strand_id
1 'polypeptide(L)'
;MIKLVACGHTMGGVRSDAFPQLVPPNPASPAVPVIQNFDTTMDFDNKVVTEYLDGSTQNVLVVAENKTMVSDLRVFESDGNSTMRSLADTQTFQNECRDILKRMLETVPRGVTLTDEITLLPEKVTYAQLAIEKEKLVFKTNLRLTEPINGTLNNDRTVTMFWCDKSGDNRDCRGVTRSSVPVKKVQDDPNVSPVTLKLGYFFMNYNFIVPIDASQSIARFWFEVDEKDGSTPKVYNNGGANYVVDQDQIFFAPMLSNVDNISNGSYTKVYTNRDGEAFFRSYNLVLAVRNELSPSRVYIDGFDSAVRNFKYAVSGTSEFTLNSSMPAVGGYKFYTGTFESSGLNLLIDAHAVVGDQTYTQALMSAALLDNTPYVAPGTVSTDVRSTADAFSWRSREGWALSVVVSVSAVVLATLYPL
;
A
#
# COMPACT_ATOMS: atom_id res chain seq x y z
N MET A 1 28.06 19.01 -3.64
CA MET A 1 27.81 18.97 -2.19
C MET A 1 26.88 20.10 -1.75
N ILE A 2 27.22 21.37 -1.99
CA ILE A 2 26.40 22.54 -1.58
C ILE A 2 24.92 22.39 -1.96
N LYS A 3 24.63 22.19 -3.26
CA LYS A 3 23.26 21.98 -3.74
C LYS A 3 22.54 20.86 -2.99
N LEU A 4 23.19 19.71 -2.83
CA LEU A 4 22.61 18.57 -2.12
C LEU A 4 22.25 18.91 -0.66
N VAL A 5 23.14 19.57 0.08
CA VAL A 5 22.89 19.96 1.46
C VAL A 5 21.78 21.01 1.55
N ALA A 6 21.84 22.07 0.74
CA ALA A 6 20.81 23.11 0.73
C ALA A 6 19.42 22.53 0.37
N CYS A 7 19.34 21.70 -0.67
CA CYS A 7 18.10 21.06 -1.08
C CYS A 7 17.55 20.06 -0.06
N GLY A 8 18.41 19.36 0.68
CA GLY A 8 17.98 18.47 1.76
C GLY A 8 17.54 19.23 3.02
N HIS A 9 18.23 20.33 3.34
CA HIS A 9 18.05 21.05 4.59
C HIS A 9 16.98 22.15 4.55
N THR A 10 16.41 22.49 3.39
CA THR A 10 15.18 23.33 3.38
C THR A 10 13.99 22.64 4.08
N MET A 11 13.96 21.30 4.12
CA MET A 11 12.94 20.55 4.87
C MET A 11 13.61 19.69 5.93
N GLY A 12 14.14 20.34 6.98
CA GLY A 12 14.84 19.61 8.03
C GLY A 12 15.13 20.41 9.29
N GLY A 13 15.67 19.68 10.26
CA GLY A 13 16.10 20.26 11.52
C GLY A 13 16.91 19.27 12.34
N VAL A 14 17.51 19.78 13.41
CA VAL A 14 18.27 19.00 14.38
C VAL A 14 17.38 18.68 15.57
N ARG A 15 17.42 17.42 16.02
CA ARG A 15 16.68 16.97 17.19
C ARG A 15 17.58 16.89 18.42
N SER A 16 17.04 17.33 19.55
CA SER A 16 17.71 17.31 20.86
C SER A 16 18.07 15.92 21.38
N ASP A 17 17.35 14.87 20.96
CA ASP A 17 17.63 13.49 21.37
C ASP A 17 18.89 12.91 20.71
N ALA A 18 19.18 13.33 19.48
CA ALA A 18 20.36 12.92 18.72
C ALA A 18 21.55 13.87 18.94
N PHE A 19 21.29 15.19 19.06
CA PHE A 19 22.32 16.22 19.17
C PHE A 19 22.01 17.22 20.30
N PRO A 20 22.03 16.78 21.57
CA PRO A 20 21.68 17.62 22.72
C PRO A 20 22.58 18.84 22.91
N GLN A 21 23.80 18.82 22.33
CA GLN A 21 24.74 19.94 22.37
C GLN A 21 24.38 21.06 21.36
N LEU A 22 23.66 20.74 20.28
CA LEU A 22 23.18 21.73 19.31
C LEU A 22 21.77 22.21 19.65
N VAL A 23 20.92 21.29 20.11
CA VAL A 23 19.54 21.57 20.47
C VAL A 23 19.32 21.00 21.88
N PRO A 24 19.35 21.84 22.92
CA PRO A 24 19.12 21.37 24.28
C PRO A 24 17.71 20.77 24.43
N PRO A 25 17.54 19.65 25.17
CA PRO A 25 16.22 19.10 25.46
C PRO A 25 15.43 20.05 26.37
N ASN A 26 14.10 19.99 26.31
CA ASN A 26 13.24 20.72 27.23
C ASN A 26 13.31 20.07 28.63
N PRO A 27 13.79 20.77 29.68
CA PRO A 27 13.90 20.19 31.02
C PRO A 27 12.56 19.76 31.62
N ALA A 28 11.45 20.41 31.25
CA ALA A 28 10.11 20.07 31.72
C ALA A 28 9.53 18.83 31.04
N SER A 29 10.04 18.48 29.84
CA SER A 29 9.58 17.33 29.06
C SER A 29 10.75 16.62 28.35
N PRO A 30 11.72 16.02 29.07
CA PRO A 30 12.95 15.49 28.46
C PRO A 30 12.71 14.33 27.48
N ALA A 31 11.57 13.66 27.57
CA ALA A 31 11.16 12.56 26.68
C ALA A 31 10.57 13.05 25.34
N VAL A 32 10.29 14.34 25.19
CA VAL A 32 9.78 14.93 23.94
C VAL A 32 10.95 15.64 23.25
N PRO A 33 11.38 15.20 22.05
CA PRO A 33 12.45 15.85 21.35
C PRO A 33 12.04 17.26 20.93
N VAL A 34 12.83 18.25 21.33
CA VAL A 34 12.86 19.58 20.71
C VAL A 34 13.54 19.45 19.34
N ILE A 35 12.96 20.10 18.33
CA ILE A 35 13.49 20.17 16.97
C ILE A 35 13.79 21.65 16.66
N GLN A 36 15.01 21.92 16.20
CA GLN A 36 15.38 23.23 15.66
C GLN A 36 15.50 23.11 14.14
N ASN A 37 14.57 23.74 13.42
CA ASN A 37 14.55 23.74 11.97
C ASN A 37 15.73 24.53 11.41
N PHE A 38 16.13 24.19 10.19
CA PHE A 38 17.24 24.86 9.51
C PHE A 38 16.87 26.23 8.93
N ASP A 39 15.61 26.44 8.56
CA ASP A 39 15.08 27.72 8.14
C ASP A 39 13.70 27.97 8.76
N THR A 40 13.09 29.12 8.46
CA THR A 40 11.83 29.53 9.08
C THR A 40 10.57 28.85 8.52
N THR A 41 10.68 28.00 7.50
CA THR A 41 9.54 27.34 6.86
C THR A 41 9.61 25.83 7.04
N MET A 42 8.53 25.15 6.64
CA MET A 42 8.49 23.69 6.50
C MET A 42 8.22 23.30 5.04
N ASP A 43 8.30 24.28 4.14
CA ASP A 43 8.02 24.14 2.73
C ASP A 43 9.32 23.80 1.98
N PHE A 44 9.20 23.15 0.83
CA PHE A 44 10.35 22.96 -0.05
C PHE A 44 10.63 24.24 -0.83
N ASP A 45 11.37 25.16 -0.24
CA ASP A 45 11.66 26.48 -0.77
C ASP A 45 13.15 26.84 -0.63
N ASN A 46 13.53 28.08 -0.94
CA ASN A 46 14.93 28.51 -0.88
C ASN A 46 15.29 29.28 0.40
N LYS A 47 14.50 29.16 1.50
CA LYS A 47 14.72 29.92 2.73
C LYS A 47 16.02 29.58 3.43
N VAL A 48 16.40 28.30 3.49
CA VAL A 48 17.74 27.87 3.95
C VAL A 48 18.89 28.59 3.24
N VAL A 49 18.68 29.03 1.98
CA VAL A 49 19.67 29.77 1.19
C VAL A 49 19.59 31.27 1.47
N THR A 50 18.40 31.86 1.38
CA THR A 50 18.24 33.31 1.52
C THR A 50 18.59 33.79 2.93
N GLU A 51 18.16 33.04 3.95
CA GLU A 51 18.44 33.36 5.35
C GLU A 51 19.92 33.15 5.70
N TYR A 52 20.59 32.20 5.03
CA TYR A 52 22.03 32.03 5.16
C TYR A 52 22.78 33.24 4.59
N LEU A 53 22.39 33.69 3.39
CA LEU A 53 23.07 34.79 2.69
C LEU A 53 22.84 36.16 3.34
N ASP A 54 21.68 36.39 3.94
CA ASP A 54 21.36 37.64 4.63
C ASP A 54 21.75 37.64 6.13
N GLY A 55 22.19 36.48 6.65
CA GLY A 55 22.66 36.31 8.02
C GLY A 55 21.56 36.13 9.07
N SER A 56 20.30 35.97 8.65
CA SER A 56 19.15 35.75 9.55
C SER A 56 18.89 34.27 9.90
N THR A 57 19.65 33.35 9.30
CA THR A 57 19.43 31.90 9.45
C THR A 57 19.42 31.43 10.90
N GLN A 58 18.46 30.55 11.21
CA GLN A 58 18.39 29.81 12.47
C GLN A 58 19.06 28.44 12.40
N ASN A 59 19.71 28.11 11.27
CA ASN A 59 20.37 26.84 11.07
C ASN A 59 21.50 26.65 12.10
N VAL A 60 21.29 25.76 13.07
CA VAL A 60 22.28 25.47 14.12
C VAL A 60 23.58 24.88 13.57
N LEU A 61 23.57 24.31 12.37
CA LEU A 61 24.78 23.86 11.65
C LEU A 61 25.48 25.02 10.91
N VAL A 62 24.99 26.24 11.04
CA VAL A 62 25.65 27.48 10.61
C VAL A 62 26.04 28.34 11.81
N VAL A 63 25.10 28.59 12.73
CA VAL A 63 25.26 29.64 13.75
C VAL A 63 25.81 29.14 15.09
N ALA A 64 25.98 27.83 15.30
CA ALA A 64 26.46 27.32 16.58
C ALA A 64 27.82 27.92 17.01
N GLU A 65 27.95 28.11 18.32
CA GLU A 65 29.19 28.58 18.95
C GLU A 65 30.32 27.57 18.74
N ASN A 66 30.01 26.27 18.89
CA ASN A 66 30.97 25.21 18.65
C ASN A 66 31.24 25.05 17.13
N LYS A 67 32.33 25.65 16.67
CA LYS A 67 32.73 25.64 15.25
C LYS A 67 33.09 24.27 14.69
N THR A 68 33.23 23.23 15.52
CA THR A 68 33.35 21.86 15.00
C THR A 68 32.02 21.32 14.48
N MET A 69 30.89 21.85 14.96
CA MET A 69 29.54 21.37 14.64
C MET A 69 28.81 22.15 13.54
N VAL A 70 29.45 23.19 12.97
CA VAL A 70 28.86 24.00 11.89
C VAL A 70 29.12 23.41 10.50
N SER A 71 28.60 22.21 10.23
CA SER A 71 28.83 21.51 8.96
C SER A 71 28.30 22.28 7.76
N ASP A 72 27.13 22.89 7.89
CA ASP A 72 26.47 23.59 6.79
C ASP A 72 27.22 24.85 6.45
N LEU A 73 27.71 25.61 7.44
CA LEU A 73 28.58 26.77 7.19
C LEU A 73 29.78 26.37 6.31
N ARG A 74 30.51 25.32 6.70
CA ARG A 74 31.69 24.84 5.96
C ARG A 74 31.36 24.39 4.54
N VAL A 75 30.20 23.75 4.35
CA VAL A 75 29.76 23.32 3.03
C VAL A 75 29.37 24.53 2.20
N PHE A 76 28.48 25.38 2.70
CA PHE A 76 27.94 26.54 2.00
C PHE A 76 29.03 27.52 1.57
N GLU A 77 30.05 27.74 2.42
CA GLU A 77 31.16 28.66 2.12
C GLU A 77 32.28 28.05 1.27
N SER A 78 32.24 26.73 1.00
CA SER A 78 33.36 26.00 0.39
C SER A 78 33.75 26.48 -1.02
N ASP A 79 32.86 27.18 -1.72
CA ASP A 79 33.12 27.80 -3.03
C ASP A 79 33.06 29.34 -2.99
N GLY A 80 33.26 29.93 -1.81
CA GLY A 80 33.12 31.37 -1.61
C GLY A 80 31.67 31.86 -1.75
N ASN A 81 30.69 31.02 -1.39
CA ASN A 81 29.25 31.26 -1.49
C ASN A 81 28.73 31.46 -2.92
N SER A 82 29.50 31.06 -3.94
CA SER A 82 29.10 31.22 -5.34
C SER A 82 27.82 30.42 -5.63
N THR A 83 27.79 29.14 -5.25
CA THR A 83 26.62 28.29 -5.43
C THR A 83 25.43 28.78 -4.59
N MET A 84 25.63 29.17 -3.34
CA MET A 84 24.55 29.68 -2.49
C MET A 84 23.90 30.93 -3.10
N ARG A 85 24.70 31.88 -3.60
CA ARG A 85 24.16 33.06 -4.31
C ARG A 85 23.36 32.68 -5.54
N SER A 86 23.79 31.67 -6.30
CA SER A 86 23.02 31.16 -7.45
C SER A 86 21.69 30.54 -7.04
N LEU A 87 21.64 29.86 -5.89
CA LEU A 87 20.45 29.20 -5.36
C LEU A 87 19.46 30.18 -4.68
N ALA A 88 19.81 31.47 -4.56
CA ALA A 88 18.93 32.48 -3.99
C ALA A 88 17.72 32.81 -4.90
N ASP A 89 17.79 32.45 -6.19
CA ASP A 89 16.63 32.49 -7.08
C ASP A 89 15.77 31.24 -6.91
N THR A 90 14.46 31.42 -6.68
CA THR A 90 13.54 30.32 -6.40
C THR A 90 13.45 29.31 -7.55
N GLN A 91 13.42 29.77 -8.81
CA GLN A 91 13.32 28.86 -9.95
C GLN A 91 14.59 28.02 -10.13
N THR A 92 15.75 28.66 -9.95
CA THR A 92 17.06 28.02 -9.99
C THR A 92 17.20 26.99 -8.87
N PHE A 93 16.82 27.35 -7.64
CA PHE A 93 16.78 26.43 -6.52
C PHE A 93 15.96 25.17 -6.85
N GLN A 94 14.71 25.33 -7.29
CA GLN A 94 13.84 24.20 -7.61
C GLN A 94 14.41 23.30 -8.72
N ASN A 95 14.98 23.90 -9.76
CA ASN A 95 15.59 23.15 -10.86
C ASN A 95 16.82 22.35 -10.40
N GLU A 96 17.72 23.01 -9.68
CA GLU A 96 18.95 22.39 -9.19
C GLU A 96 18.67 21.30 -8.15
N CYS A 97 17.66 21.51 -7.30
CA CYS A 97 17.21 20.52 -6.34
C CYS A 97 16.58 19.30 -6.98
N ARG A 98 15.70 19.49 -7.98
CA ARG A 98 15.17 18.37 -8.77
C ARG A 98 16.29 17.55 -9.39
N ASP A 99 17.26 18.22 -10.02
CA ASP A 99 18.32 17.54 -10.77
C ASP A 99 19.30 16.81 -9.83
N ILE A 100 19.67 17.40 -8.68
CA ILE A 100 20.58 16.74 -7.73
C ILE A 100 19.91 15.59 -6.99
N LEU A 101 18.64 15.72 -6.60
CA LEU A 101 17.88 14.64 -5.95
C LEU A 101 17.62 13.49 -6.93
N LYS A 102 17.31 13.79 -8.20
CA LYS A 102 17.22 12.79 -9.25
C LYS A 102 18.51 11.97 -9.39
N ARG A 103 19.67 12.64 -9.38
CA ARG A 103 20.96 11.95 -9.42
C ARG A 103 21.18 11.03 -8.21
N MET A 104 20.67 11.36 -7.03
CA MET A 104 20.74 10.46 -5.87
C MET A 104 19.92 9.19 -6.10
N LEU A 105 18.72 9.33 -6.68
CA LEU A 105 17.85 8.20 -7.01
C LEU A 105 18.48 7.31 -8.09
N GLU A 106 19.13 7.92 -9.08
CA GLU A 106 19.82 7.23 -10.18
C GLU A 106 21.19 6.67 -9.79
N THR A 107 21.69 6.96 -8.59
CA THR A 107 22.96 6.40 -8.10
C THR A 107 22.75 4.97 -7.64
N VAL A 108 22.93 4.02 -8.57
CA VAL A 108 22.80 2.58 -8.32
C VAL A 108 24.15 1.86 -8.40
N PRO A 109 24.33 0.71 -7.71
CA PRO A 109 25.54 -0.10 -7.82
C PRO A 109 25.86 -0.49 -9.27
N ARG A 110 27.14 -0.73 -9.56
CA ARG A 110 27.57 -1.18 -10.89
C ARG A 110 26.83 -2.46 -11.29
N GLY A 111 26.27 -2.47 -12.49
CA GLY A 111 25.52 -3.60 -13.04
C GLY A 111 24.04 -3.62 -12.65
N VAL A 112 23.57 -2.63 -11.88
CA VAL A 112 22.14 -2.41 -11.65
C VAL A 112 21.61 -1.44 -12.70
N THR A 113 20.50 -1.79 -13.32
CA THR A 113 19.72 -0.91 -14.20
C THR A 113 18.36 -0.74 -13.56
N LEU A 114 17.96 0.51 -13.31
CA LEU A 114 16.59 0.80 -12.87
C LEU A 114 15.61 0.51 -14.01
N THR A 115 14.41 0.06 -13.65
CA THR A 115 13.31 0.00 -14.63
C THR A 115 12.88 1.40 -15.02
N ASP A 116 12.03 1.48 -16.05
CA ASP A 116 11.28 2.70 -16.31
C ASP A 116 10.48 3.13 -15.08
N GLU A 117 10.11 4.42 -15.06
CA GLU A 117 9.25 4.99 -14.03
C GLU A 117 7.96 4.17 -13.90
N ILE A 118 7.66 3.75 -12.67
CA ILE A 118 6.40 3.10 -12.36
C ILE A 118 5.32 4.16 -12.37
N THR A 119 4.51 4.17 -13.43
CA THR A 119 3.40 5.09 -13.56
C THR A 119 2.21 4.67 -12.70
N LEU A 120 1.41 5.66 -12.31
CA LEU A 120 0.17 5.40 -11.57
C LEU A 120 -0.77 4.56 -12.43
N LEU A 121 -1.20 3.41 -11.89
CA LEU A 121 -2.19 2.58 -12.56
C LEU A 121 -3.51 3.36 -12.69
N PRO A 122 -4.18 3.34 -13.86
CA PRO A 122 -5.48 4.00 -14.01
C PRO A 122 -6.57 3.33 -13.16
N GLU A 123 -6.45 2.03 -12.94
CA GLU A 123 -7.30 1.22 -12.09
C GLU A 123 -6.51 0.48 -11.02
N LYS A 124 -7.13 0.16 -9.88
CA LYS A 124 -6.55 -0.77 -8.90
C LYS A 124 -7.66 -1.50 -8.17
N VAL A 125 -7.53 -2.82 -8.06
CA VAL A 125 -8.39 -3.64 -7.20
C VAL A 125 -7.79 -3.72 -5.80
N THR A 126 -8.62 -3.54 -4.79
CA THR A 126 -8.23 -3.63 -3.37
C THR A 126 -9.31 -4.36 -2.56
N TYR A 127 -8.93 -4.87 -1.38
CA TYR A 127 -9.84 -5.48 -0.40
C TYR A 127 -10.68 -6.66 -0.94
N ALA A 128 -10.13 -7.42 -1.89
CA ALA A 128 -10.77 -8.61 -2.44
C ALA A 128 -10.75 -9.75 -1.41
N GLN A 129 -11.90 -10.10 -0.84
CA GLN A 129 -11.99 -11.10 0.21
C GLN A 129 -13.38 -11.74 0.38
N LEU A 130 -13.41 -13.05 0.69
CA LEU A 130 -14.59 -13.69 1.28
C LEU A 130 -14.75 -13.31 2.76
N ALA A 131 -15.97 -13.01 3.17
CA ALA A 131 -16.30 -12.66 4.55
C ALA A 131 -17.64 -13.27 4.98
N ILE A 132 -17.82 -13.36 6.30
CA ILE A 132 -19.13 -13.64 6.93
C ILE A 132 -19.65 -12.34 7.52
N GLU A 133 -20.78 -11.87 7.02
CA GLU A 133 -21.44 -10.66 7.52
C GLU A 133 -22.92 -10.95 7.76
N LYS A 134 -23.41 -10.68 8.97
CA LYS A 134 -24.81 -10.89 9.37
C LYS A 134 -25.35 -12.25 8.90
N GLU A 135 -24.62 -13.31 9.24
CA GLU A 135 -24.96 -14.71 8.93
C GLU A 135 -25.02 -15.06 7.44
N LYS A 136 -24.33 -14.29 6.59
CA LYS A 136 -24.25 -14.55 5.14
C LYS A 136 -22.80 -14.61 4.69
N LEU A 137 -22.52 -15.53 3.78
CA LEU A 137 -21.27 -15.54 3.01
C LEU A 137 -21.37 -14.46 1.93
N VAL A 138 -20.39 -13.57 1.94
CA VAL A 138 -20.29 -12.47 0.97
C VAL A 138 -18.88 -12.42 0.40
N PHE A 139 -18.76 -11.94 -0.84
CA PHE A 139 -17.51 -11.51 -1.42
C PHE A 139 -17.47 -9.98 -1.46
N LYS A 140 -16.35 -9.42 -1.01
CA LYS A 140 -16.11 -7.98 -0.95
C LYS A 140 -14.92 -7.65 -1.82
N THR A 141 -14.99 -6.53 -2.52
CA THR A 141 -13.83 -5.95 -3.22
C THR A 141 -14.10 -4.50 -3.55
N ASN A 142 -13.05 -3.76 -3.88
CA ASN A 142 -13.14 -2.39 -4.37
C ASN A 142 -12.39 -2.26 -5.69
N LEU A 143 -12.96 -1.51 -6.64
CA LEU A 143 -12.26 -1.01 -7.80
C LEU A 143 -12.03 0.49 -7.63
N ARG A 144 -10.77 0.90 -7.55
CA ARG A 144 -10.35 2.29 -7.56
C ARG A 144 -10.04 2.71 -8.99
N LEU A 145 -10.70 3.76 -9.48
CA LEU A 145 -10.37 4.42 -10.75
C LEU A 145 -9.74 5.78 -10.49
N THR A 146 -8.75 6.13 -11.31
CA THR A 146 -8.06 7.43 -11.27
C THR A 146 -8.84 8.46 -12.10
N GLU A 147 -9.12 9.61 -11.50
CA GLU A 147 -9.84 10.73 -12.13
C GLU A 147 -8.98 12.00 -12.11
N PRO A 148 -9.01 12.83 -13.17
CA PRO A 148 -8.32 14.13 -13.17
C PRO A 148 -9.05 15.15 -12.29
N ILE A 149 -8.32 15.87 -11.44
CA ILE A 149 -8.87 16.91 -10.53
C ILE A 149 -9.62 18.01 -11.29
N ASN A 150 -9.11 18.37 -12.47
CA ASN A 150 -9.69 19.43 -13.31
C ASN A 150 -10.63 18.88 -14.40
N GLY A 151 -10.99 17.60 -14.37
CA GLY A 151 -11.94 17.01 -15.31
C GLY A 151 -13.36 16.96 -14.77
N THR A 152 -14.31 16.75 -15.69
CA THR A 152 -15.71 16.51 -15.34
C THR A 152 -15.87 15.04 -14.98
N LEU A 153 -16.31 14.74 -13.76
CA LEU A 153 -16.65 13.38 -13.35
C LEU A 153 -17.83 12.87 -14.18
N ASN A 154 -17.68 11.68 -14.77
CA ASN A 154 -18.77 11.01 -15.46
C ASN A 154 -19.73 10.34 -14.45
N ASN A 155 -20.85 11.00 -14.20
CA ASN A 155 -21.88 10.50 -13.28
C ASN A 155 -22.72 9.37 -13.87
N ASP A 156 -22.80 9.26 -15.20
CA ASP A 156 -23.56 8.24 -15.91
C ASP A 156 -22.78 6.91 -16.04
N ARG A 157 -21.47 6.94 -15.77
CA ARG A 157 -20.61 5.75 -15.79
C ARG A 157 -21.21 4.62 -14.97
N THR A 158 -21.30 3.47 -15.62
CA THR A 158 -21.67 2.20 -15.01
C THR A 158 -20.44 1.32 -14.85
N VAL A 159 -20.12 0.96 -13.60
CA VAL A 159 -19.07 -0.01 -13.28
C VAL A 159 -19.76 -1.29 -12.85
N THR A 160 -19.43 -2.41 -13.49
CA THR A 160 -20.02 -3.72 -13.19
C THR A 160 -18.91 -4.70 -12.87
N MET A 161 -19.04 -5.41 -11.75
CA MET A 161 -18.19 -6.55 -11.42
C MET A 161 -18.82 -7.81 -11.98
N PHE A 162 -18.00 -8.67 -12.58
CA PHE A 162 -18.38 -9.99 -13.07
C PHE A 162 -17.54 -11.06 -12.37
N TRP A 163 -18.09 -12.26 -12.17
CA TRP A 163 -17.33 -13.37 -11.62
C TRP A 163 -17.81 -14.73 -12.12
N CYS A 164 -16.92 -15.71 -11.98
CA CYS A 164 -17.20 -17.11 -12.21
C CYS A 164 -17.34 -17.87 -10.89
N ASP A 165 -18.31 -18.77 -10.87
CA ASP A 165 -18.48 -19.75 -9.81
C ASP A 165 -17.26 -20.71 -9.82
N LYS A 166 -16.83 -21.15 -8.64
CA LYS A 166 -15.69 -22.09 -8.49
C LYS A 166 -16.11 -23.55 -8.69
N SER A 167 -17.34 -23.86 -8.32
CA SER A 167 -17.92 -25.20 -8.28
C SER A 167 -19.35 -25.19 -8.82
N GLY A 168 -19.89 -26.39 -9.08
CA GLY A 168 -21.24 -26.57 -9.65
C GLY A 168 -21.29 -26.42 -11.17
N ASP A 169 -22.50 -26.44 -11.72
CA ASP A 169 -22.74 -26.51 -13.18
C ASP A 169 -22.23 -25.28 -13.95
N ASN A 170 -22.21 -24.12 -13.28
CA ASN A 170 -21.71 -22.85 -13.84
C ASN A 170 -20.23 -22.59 -13.54
N ARG A 171 -19.51 -23.59 -13.01
CA ARG A 171 -18.08 -23.47 -12.70
C ARG A 171 -17.33 -22.87 -13.89
N ASP A 172 -16.40 -21.97 -13.60
CA ASP A 172 -15.54 -21.33 -14.59
C ASP A 172 -16.34 -20.54 -15.66
N CYS A 173 -17.55 -20.08 -15.31
CA CYS A 173 -18.50 -19.39 -16.20
C CYS A 173 -18.98 -20.26 -17.39
N ARG A 174 -19.02 -21.59 -17.24
CA ARG A 174 -19.41 -22.51 -18.34
C ARG A 174 -20.88 -22.40 -18.79
N GLY A 175 -21.74 -21.78 -18.00
CA GLY A 175 -23.16 -21.59 -18.33
C GLY A 175 -23.64 -20.16 -18.10
N VAL A 176 -23.37 -19.63 -16.91
CA VAL A 176 -23.78 -18.29 -16.49
C VAL A 176 -22.56 -17.55 -15.95
N THR A 177 -22.46 -16.27 -16.30
CA THR A 177 -21.58 -15.32 -15.62
C THR A 177 -22.42 -14.51 -14.64
N ARG A 178 -21.97 -14.39 -13.40
CA ARG A 178 -22.64 -13.57 -12.40
C ARG A 178 -22.14 -12.14 -12.50
N SER A 179 -23.01 -11.17 -12.22
CA SER A 179 -22.64 -9.75 -12.26
C SER A 179 -23.32 -8.95 -11.16
N SER A 180 -22.73 -7.82 -10.78
CA SER A 180 -23.32 -6.87 -9.85
C SER A 180 -22.74 -5.47 -10.04
N VAL A 181 -23.54 -4.45 -9.73
CA VAL A 181 -23.13 -3.04 -9.67
C VAL A 181 -22.63 -2.71 -8.26
N PRO A 182 -21.81 -1.66 -8.08
CA PRO A 182 -21.26 -1.31 -6.76
C PRO A 182 -22.38 -0.90 -5.79
N VAL A 183 -22.27 -1.35 -4.55
CA VAL A 183 -23.18 -0.97 -3.46
C VAL A 183 -22.92 0.45 -2.96
N LYS A 184 -21.69 0.96 -3.16
CA LYS A 184 -21.29 2.29 -2.72
C LYS A 184 -20.20 2.87 -3.63
N LYS A 185 -20.35 4.14 -3.99
CA LYS A 185 -19.31 4.95 -4.63
C LYS A 185 -18.75 5.94 -3.60
N VAL A 186 -17.44 6.07 -3.53
CA VAL A 186 -16.76 7.03 -2.63
C VAL A 186 -15.70 7.78 -3.42
N GLN A 187 -15.76 9.10 -3.36
CA GLN A 187 -14.70 9.97 -3.86
C GLN A 187 -13.70 10.22 -2.74
N ASP A 188 -12.42 9.98 -3.02
CA ASP A 188 -11.35 10.36 -2.10
C ASP A 188 -11.04 11.85 -2.21
N ASP A 189 -10.60 12.45 -1.10
CA ASP A 189 -10.04 13.80 -1.14
C ASP A 189 -8.78 13.80 -2.03
N PRO A 190 -8.65 14.71 -3.00
CA PRO A 190 -7.43 14.81 -3.81
C PRO A 190 -6.15 14.95 -2.98
N ASN A 191 -6.25 15.49 -1.76
CA ASN A 191 -5.13 15.67 -0.83
C ASN A 191 -4.79 14.43 0.02
N VAL A 192 -5.42 13.26 -0.23
CA VAL A 192 -5.07 12.01 0.46
C VAL A 192 -3.59 11.65 0.28
N SER A 193 -2.98 12.03 -0.84
CA SER A 193 -1.54 11.87 -1.08
C SER A 193 -0.99 13.10 -1.80
N PRO A 194 0.12 13.70 -1.31
CA PRO A 194 0.77 14.81 -2.00
C PRO A 194 1.27 14.41 -3.40
N VAL A 195 1.59 13.12 -3.60
CA VAL A 195 2.00 12.61 -4.92
C VAL A 195 0.83 12.61 -5.89
N THR A 196 -0.31 12.06 -5.49
CA THR A 196 -1.51 12.00 -6.35
C THR A 196 -2.04 13.40 -6.67
N LEU A 197 -2.04 14.30 -5.68
CA LEU A 197 -2.38 15.70 -5.86
C LEU A 197 -1.47 16.39 -6.88
N LYS A 198 -0.14 16.21 -6.77
CA LYS A 198 0.82 16.81 -7.70
C LYS A 198 0.73 16.24 -9.11
N LEU A 199 0.33 14.97 -9.25
CA LEU A 199 0.00 14.37 -10.54
C LEU A 199 -1.33 14.87 -11.11
N GLY A 200 -2.12 15.64 -10.35
CA GLY A 200 -3.38 16.22 -10.82
C GLY A 200 -4.55 15.23 -10.79
N TYR A 201 -4.49 14.22 -9.93
CA TYR A 201 -5.51 13.17 -9.85
C TYR A 201 -6.20 13.08 -8.49
N PHE A 202 -7.38 12.48 -8.47
CA PHE A 202 -8.05 11.94 -7.28
C PHE A 202 -8.59 10.55 -7.61
N PHE A 203 -9.16 9.86 -6.62
CA PHE A 203 -9.65 8.49 -6.79
C PHE A 203 -11.15 8.37 -6.57
N MET A 204 -11.78 7.58 -7.45
CA MET A 204 -13.14 7.10 -7.29
C MET A 204 -13.13 5.62 -6.93
N ASN A 205 -13.67 5.30 -5.76
CA ASN A 205 -13.77 3.94 -5.23
C ASN A 205 -15.17 3.37 -5.46
N TYR A 206 -15.25 2.26 -6.17
CA TYR A 206 -16.47 1.50 -6.43
C TYR A 206 -16.43 0.22 -5.59
N ASN A 207 -17.23 0.22 -4.53
CA ASN A 207 -17.25 -0.86 -3.54
C ASN A 207 -18.30 -1.89 -3.90
N PHE A 208 -17.92 -3.16 -3.89
CA PHE A 208 -18.77 -4.30 -4.19
C PHE A 208 -18.87 -5.18 -2.94
N ILE A 209 -20.09 -5.57 -2.62
CA ILE A 209 -20.41 -6.58 -1.62
C ILE A 209 -21.49 -7.43 -2.26
N VAL A 210 -21.20 -8.70 -2.55
CA VAL A 210 -22.13 -9.61 -3.22
C VAL A 210 -22.35 -10.85 -2.38
N PRO A 211 -23.58 -11.37 -2.25
CA PRO A 211 -23.81 -12.65 -1.62
C PRO A 211 -23.20 -13.77 -2.48
N ILE A 212 -22.56 -14.74 -1.84
CA ILE A 212 -21.99 -15.91 -2.50
C ILE A 212 -22.73 -17.17 -2.03
N ASP A 213 -23.17 -17.99 -2.98
CA ASP A 213 -23.65 -19.33 -2.67
C ASP A 213 -22.46 -20.20 -2.26
N ALA A 214 -22.49 -20.70 -1.03
CA ALA A 214 -21.44 -21.55 -0.47
C ALA A 214 -21.12 -22.78 -1.33
N SER A 215 -22.12 -23.37 -1.98
CA SER A 215 -21.94 -24.57 -2.80
C SER A 215 -21.20 -24.30 -4.10
N GLN A 216 -21.26 -23.06 -4.59
CA GLN A 216 -20.67 -22.62 -5.85
C GLN A 216 -19.35 -21.87 -5.63
N SER A 217 -19.27 -21.08 -4.56
CA SER A 217 -18.17 -20.17 -4.24
C SER A 217 -17.83 -19.22 -5.41
N ILE A 218 -16.68 -18.55 -5.32
CA ILE A 218 -16.14 -17.66 -6.34
C ILE A 218 -14.72 -18.10 -6.69
N ALA A 219 -14.43 -18.23 -7.99
CA ALA A 219 -13.09 -18.60 -8.48
C ALA A 219 -12.27 -17.38 -8.89
N ARG A 220 -12.90 -16.48 -9.65
CA ARG A 220 -12.25 -15.30 -10.22
C ARG A 220 -13.26 -14.24 -10.61
N PHE A 221 -12.82 -13.00 -10.66
CA PHE A 221 -13.64 -11.85 -11.03
C PHE A 221 -12.88 -10.85 -11.90
N TRP A 222 -13.63 -9.94 -12.52
CA TRP A 222 -13.14 -8.81 -13.31
C TRP A 222 -14.19 -7.69 -13.33
N PHE A 223 -13.88 -6.58 -13.98
CA PHE A 223 -14.78 -5.43 -14.07
C PHE A 223 -14.97 -4.99 -15.52
N GLU A 224 -16.15 -4.45 -15.82
CA GLU A 224 -16.40 -3.65 -17.01
C GLU A 224 -16.80 -2.24 -16.59
N VAL A 225 -16.26 -1.25 -17.29
CA VAL A 225 -16.59 0.15 -17.12
C VAL A 225 -17.16 0.68 -18.42
N ASP A 226 -18.45 0.98 -18.38
CA ASP A 226 -19.20 1.60 -19.47
C ASP A 226 -19.36 3.09 -19.14
N GLU A 227 -18.69 3.94 -19.92
CA GLU A 227 -18.76 5.40 -19.79
C GLU A 227 -20.09 5.98 -20.29
N LYS A 228 -20.99 5.17 -20.85
CA LYS A 228 -22.29 5.62 -21.40
C LYS A 228 -22.19 6.72 -22.47
N ASP A 229 -21.04 6.80 -23.14
CA ASP A 229 -20.75 7.74 -24.23
C ASP A 229 -20.89 7.12 -25.63
N GLY A 230 -21.33 5.85 -25.70
CA GLY A 230 -21.45 5.07 -26.94
C GLY A 230 -20.18 4.31 -27.33
N SER A 231 -19.08 4.46 -26.58
CA SER A 231 -17.89 3.63 -26.75
C SER A 231 -18.10 2.21 -26.21
N THR A 232 -17.23 1.28 -26.60
CA THR A 232 -17.25 -0.09 -26.07
C THR A 232 -16.80 -0.07 -24.60
N PRO A 233 -17.52 -0.76 -23.68
CA PRO A 233 -17.12 -0.84 -22.28
C PRO A 233 -15.69 -1.36 -22.12
N LYS A 234 -14.90 -0.69 -21.28
CA LYS A 234 -13.53 -1.08 -20.99
C LYS A 234 -13.50 -2.21 -19.98
N VAL A 235 -12.79 -3.28 -20.30
CA VAL A 235 -12.64 -4.46 -19.42
C VAL A 235 -11.36 -4.35 -18.60
N TYR A 236 -11.49 -4.53 -17.28
CA TYR A 236 -10.38 -4.59 -16.34
C TYR A 236 -10.29 -5.99 -15.73
N ASN A 237 -9.45 -6.82 -16.33
CA ASN A 237 -9.32 -8.25 -16.03
C ASN A 237 -7.86 -8.66 -15.75
N ASN A 238 -7.07 -7.79 -15.12
CA ASN A 238 -5.68 -8.08 -14.75
C ASN A 238 -4.82 -8.57 -15.94
N GLY A 239 -4.87 -7.85 -17.06
CA GLY A 239 -4.14 -8.23 -18.29
C GLY A 239 -4.60 -9.54 -18.93
N GLY A 240 -5.86 -9.94 -18.73
CA GLY A 240 -6.43 -11.18 -19.25
C GLY A 240 -6.42 -12.35 -18.26
N ALA A 241 -5.67 -12.27 -17.16
CA ALA A 241 -5.59 -13.33 -16.16
C ALA A 241 -6.82 -13.41 -15.24
N ASN A 242 -7.62 -12.35 -15.18
CA ASN A 242 -8.62 -12.09 -14.14
C ASN A 242 -8.00 -11.97 -12.74
N TYR A 243 -8.83 -11.63 -11.75
CA TYR A 243 -8.44 -11.61 -10.34
C TYR A 243 -8.89 -12.92 -9.70
N VAL A 244 -7.94 -13.79 -9.34
CA VAL A 244 -8.22 -15.10 -8.72
C VAL A 244 -8.58 -14.93 -7.25
N VAL A 245 -9.55 -15.72 -6.77
CA VAL A 245 -9.94 -15.80 -5.35
C VAL A 245 -9.51 -17.16 -4.82
N ASP A 246 -8.36 -17.18 -4.14
CA ASP A 246 -7.82 -18.40 -3.52
C ASP A 246 -8.51 -18.72 -2.17
N GLN A 247 -9.16 -17.71 -1.59
CA GLN A 247 -9.89 -17.78 -0.33
C GLN A 247 -11.19 -18.55 -0.53
N ASP A 248 -11.15 -19.85 -0.28
CA ASP A 248 -12.33 -20.70 -0.38
C ASP A 248 -12.28 -21.87 0.61
N GLN A 249 -11.09 -22.28 1.03
CA GLN A 249 -10.89 -23.36 2.01
C GLN A 249 -10.77 -22.82 3.43
N ILE A 250 -10.11 -21.67 3.57
CA ILE A 250 -9.96 -20.91 4.81
C ILE A 250 -9.98 -19.40 4.49
N PHE A 251 -10.60 -18.62 5.38
CA PHE A 251 -10.43 -17.16 5.38
C PHE A 251 -10.63 -16.54 6.78
N PHE A 252 -10.00 -15.40 7.00
CA PHE A 252 -10.13 -14.57 8.19
C PHE A 252 -11.48 -13.83 8.21
N ALA A 253 -12.19 -13.87 9.34
CA ALA A 253 -13.51 -13.25 9.50
C ALA A 253 -13.43 -12.01 10.41
N PRO A 254 -13.10 -10.81 9.87
CA PRO A 254 -12.84 -9.61 10.68
C PRO A 254 -14.07 -9.10 11.44
N MET A 255 -15.28 -9.24 10.90
CA MET A 255 -16.52 -8.83 11.57
C MET A 255 -16.95 -9.76 12.72
N LEU A 256 -16.35 -10.95 12.83
CA LEU A 256 -16.55 -11.86 13.95
C LEU A 256 -15.40 -11.77 14.97
N SER A 257 -14.35 -11.03 14.64
CA SER A 257 -13.14 -10.84 15.43
C SER A 257 -13.19 -9.51 16.17
N ASN A 258 -12.49 -9.40 17.29
CA ASN A 258 -12.40 -8.18 18.08
C ASN A 258 -10.99 -7.99 18.67
N VAL A 259 -10.74 -6.81 19.22
CA VAL A 259 -9.48 -6.48 19.89
C VAL A 259 -9.74 -5.76 21.20
N ASP A 260 -9.15 -6.29 22.26
CA ASP A 260 -9.16 -5.70 23.59
C ASP A 260 -7.86 -4.96 23.85
N ASN A 261 -7.94 -3.72 24.35
CA ASN A 261 -6.78 -3.00 24.85
C ASN A 261 -6.65 -3.25 26.36
N ILE A 262 -5.60 -3.96 26.77
CA ILE A 262 -5.40 -4.37 28.16
C ILE A 262 -4.33 -3.49 28.81
N SER A 263 -4.67 -2.84 29.93
CA SER A 263 -3.77 -2.01 30.73
C SER A 263 -3.02 -2.82 31.79
N ASN A 264 -1.84 -2.36 32.19
CA ASN A 264 -1.08 -2.88 33.34
C ASN A 264 -0.80 -4.40 33.30
N GLY A 265 -0.68 -4.96 32.09
CA GLY A 265 -0.35 -6.38 31.92
C GLY A 265 1.09 -6.71 32.30
N SER A 266 1.34 -7.96 32.67
CA SER A 266 2.67 -8.54 32.93
C SER A 266 3.43 -8.94 31.66
N TYR A 267 2.96 -8.51 30.47
CA TYR A 267 3.58 -8.88 29.20
C TYR A 267 4.94 -8.19 29.03
N THR A 268 5.94 -8.95 28.58
CA THR A 268 7.35 -8.50 28.49
C THR A 268 7.59 -7.37 27.49
N LYS A 269 6.57 -7.02 26.69
CA LYS A 269 6.62 -6.02 25.63
C LYS A 269 5.35 -5.16 25.65
N VAL A 270 5.34 -4.09 26.45
CA VAL A 270 4.20 -3.17 26.56
C VAL A 270 4.44 -1.88 25.76
N TYR A 271 3.37 -1.36 25.17
CA TYR A 271 3.29 0.01 24.63
C TYR A 271 3.00 0.98 25.77
N THR A 272 3.79 2.04 25.91
CA THR A 272 3.47 3.12 26.85
C THR A 272 2.77 4.27 26.11
N ASN A 273 1.56 4.62 26.56
CA ASN A 273 0.80 5.75 26.00
C ASN A 273 1.48 7.10 26.34
N ARG A 274 0.84 8.22 25.96
CA ARG A 274 1.37 9.57 26.25
C ARG A 274 1.44 9.87 27.76
N ASP A 275 0.64 9.17 28.55
CA ASP A 275 0.44 9.39 29.99
C ASP A 275 1.28 8.44 30.86
N GLY A 276 2.13 7.61 30.25
CA GLY A 276 3.04 6.70 30.99
C GLY A 276 2.43 5.32 31.31
N GLU A 277 1.20 5.05 30.88
CA GLU A 277 0.52 3.78 31.12
C GLU A 277 0.89 2.73 30.07
N ALA A 278 1.15 1.51 30.53
CA ALA A 278 1.53 0.36 29.71
C ALA A 278 0.30 -0.43 29.24
N PHE A 279 0.18 -0.66 27.93
CA PHE A 279 -0.87 -1.44 27.30
C PHE A 279 -0.32 -2.44 26.29
N PHE A 280 -1.12 -3.48 26.03
CA PHE A 280 -0.99 -4.33 24.85
C PHE A 280 -2.38 -4.66 24.31
N ARG A 281 -2.43 -5.17 23.09
CA ARG A 281 -3.66 -5.58 22.42
C ARG A 281 -3.77 -7.09 22.43
N SER A 282 -4.90 -7.58 22.92
CA SER A 282 -5.31 -8.97 22.78
C SER A 282 -6.29 -9.07 21.62
N TYR A 283 -5.85 -9.67 20.51
CA TYR A 283 -6.66 -9.88 19.33
C TYR A 283 -7.40 -11.20 19.47
N ASN A 284 -8.72 -11.17 19.61
CA ASN A 284 -9.58 -12.36 19.58
C ASN A 284 -10.06 -12.55 18.15
N LEU A 285 -9.42 -13.48 17.44
CA LEU A 285 -9.57 -13.63 16.00
C LEU A 285 -10.42 -14.85 15.66
N VAL A 286 -11.12 -14.76 14.52
CA VAL A 286 -11.96 -15.82 13.98
C VAL A 286 -11.52 -16.18 12.58
N LEU A 287 -11.29 -17.47 12.34
CA LEU A 287 -11.04 -18.05 11.03
C LEU A 287 -12.25 -18.90 10.62
N ALA A 288 -12.71 -18.72 9.40
CA ALA A 288 -13.73 -19.54 8.77
C ALA A 288 -13.05 -20.63 7.94
N VAL A 289 -13.39 -21.90 8.20
CA VAL A 289 -12.86 -23.06 7.49
C VAL A 289 -14.01 -23.87 6.92
N ARG A 290 -13.90 -24.31 5.67
CA ARG A 290 -14.94 -25.10 4.98
C ARG A 290 -15.45 -26.28 5.82
N ASN A 291 -16.76 -26.50 5.83
CA ASN A 291 -17.43 -27.52 6.64
C ASN A 291 -16.95 -28.94 6.33
N GLU A 292 -16.68 -29.20 5.05
CA GLU A 292 -16.19 -30.46 4.51
C GLU A 292 -14.74 -30.75 4.90
N LEU A 293 -13.98 -29.74 5.32
CA LEU A 293 -12.62 -29.94 5.81
C LEU A 293 -12.63 -30.41 7.26
N SER A 294 -11.72 -31.32 7.56
CA SER A 294 -11.41 -31.79 8.91
C SER A 294 -9.93 -31.53 9.19
N PRO A 295 -9.55 -30.27 9.43
CA PRO A 295 -8.16 -29.93 9.63
C PRO A 295 -7.62 -30.54 10.92
N SER A 296 -6.39 -31.08 10.87
CA SER A 296 -5.67 -31.54 12.05
C SER A 296 -5.11 -30.36 12.87
N ARG A 297 -4.93 -29.21 12.23
CA ARG A 297 -4.40 -27.99 12.84
C ARG A 297 -4.94 -26.75 12.12
N VAL A 298 -5.33 -25.73 12.88
CA VAL A 298 -5.66 -24.40 12.38
C VAL A 298 -4.86 -23.41 13.21
N TYR A 299 -4.10 -22.53 12.55
CA TYR A 299 -3.21 -21.60 13.23
C TYR A 299 -3.01 -20.33 12.40
N ILE A 300 -2.47 -19.29 13.02
CA ILE A 300 -1.97 -18.12 12.31
C ILE A 300 -0.49 -17.92 12.60
N ASP A 301 0.22 -17.33 11.65
CA ASP A 301 1.49 -16.66 11.87
C ASP A 301 1.26 -15.15 11.88
N GLY A 302 1.48 -14.50 13.02
CA GLY A 302 1.26 -13.07 13.23
C GLY A 302 2.56 -12.28 13.21
N PHE A 303 2.51 -11.07 12.65
CA PHE A 303 3.62 -10.11 12.61
C PHE A 303 3.13 -8.68 12.83
N ASP A 304 3.81 -7.93 13.69
CA ASP A 304 3.52 -6.51 13.93
C ASP A 304 4.82 -5.74 14.23
N SER A 305 5.14 -4.77 13.37
CA SER A 305 6.27 -3.86 13.54
C SER A 305 5.83 -2.43 13.84
N ALA A 306 4.52 -2.16 13.89
CA ALA A 306 3.96 -0.84 14.16
C ALA A 306 3.95 -0.55 15.67
N VAL A 307 5.04 -0.89 16.35
CA VAL A 307 5.32 -0.57 17.75
C VAL A 307 5.92 0.82 17.82
N ARG A 308 5.56 1.60 18.86
CA ARG A 308 6.08 2.95 19.06
C ARG A 308 7.62 2.98 19.01
N ASN A 309 8.16 3.89 18.21
CA ASN A 309 9.59 4.04 17.92
C ASN A 309 10.26 2.82 17.26
N PHE A 310 9.48 1.90 16.70
CA PHE A 310 9.97 0.71 15.97
C PHE A 310 11.01 -0.11 16.75
N LYS A 311 10.93 -0.10 18.10
CA LYS A 311 11.98 -0.67 18.96
C LYS A 311 12.19 -2.17 18.75
N TYR A 312 11.14 -2.88 18.37
CA TYR A 312 11.15 -4.31 18.11
C TYR A 312 9.93 -4.66 17.24
N ALA A 313 9.98 -5.85 16.62
CA ALA A 313 8.81 -6.48 16.03
C ALA A 313 8.23 -7.52 17.01
N VAL A 314 6.92 -7.69 16.95
CA VAL A 314 6.20 -8.81 17.53
C VAL A 314 5.97 -9.81 16.42
N SER A 315 6.34 -11.06 16.65
CA SER A 315 6.03 -12.16 15.73
C SER A 315 5.81 -13.45 16.51
N GLY A 316 4.97 -14.32 15.97
CA GLY A 316 4.71 -15.62 16.60
C GLY A 316 3.60 -16.39 15.90
N THR A 317 3.40 -17.62 16.36
CA THR A 317 2.33 -18.50 15.90
C THR A 317 1.28 -18.62 17.00
N SER A 318 0.00 -18.59 16.64
CA SER A 318 -1.10 -18.86 17.57
C SER A 318 -2.02 -19.96 17.04
N GLU A 319 -2.37 -20.90 17.91
CA GLU A 319 -3.25 -22.02 17.60
C GLU A 319 -4.72 -21.63 17.73
N PHE A 320 -5.55 -22.17 16.85
CA PHE A 320 -6.97 -21.90 16.80
C PHE A 320 -7.76 -23.19 16.99
N THR A 321 -8.81 -23.10 17.81
CA THR A 321 -9.66 -24.26 18.12
C THR A 321 -11.06 -24.06 17.55
N LEU A 322 -11.69 -25.16 17.12
CA LEU A 322 -13.07 -25.15 16.66
C LEU A 322 -13.99 -24.62 17.76
N ASN A 323 -14.74 -23.56 17.47
CA ASN A 323 -15.67 -22.97 18.41
C ASN A 323 -17.09 -23.48 18.15
N SER A 324 -17.50 -24.49 18.92
CA SER A 324 -18.83 -25.11 18.80
C SER A 324 -20.00 -24.21 19.22
N SER A 325 -19.74 -23.08 19.89
CA SER A 325 -20.78 -22.10 20.23
C SER A 325 -21.19 -21.24 19.03
N MET A 326 -20.34 -21.16 18.00
CA MET A 326 -20.63 -20.43 16.77
C MET A 326 -21.24 -21.39 15.75
N PRO A 327 -22.51 -21.23 15.37
CA PRO A 327 -23.12 -22.08 14.36
C PRO A 327 -22.40 -21.90 13.03
N ALA A 328 -22.30 -22.97 12.24
CA ALA A 328 -21.74 -22.88 10.90
C ALA A 328 -22.59 -21.97 10.01
N VAL A 329 -21.95 -21.12 9.21
CA VAL A 329 -22.62 -20.17 8.32
C VAL A 329 -22.03 -20.30 6.92
N GLY A 330 -22.89 -20.34 5.91
CA GLY A 330 -22.45 -20.31 4.51
C GLY A 330 -21.46 -21.42 4.15
N GLY A 331 -21.58 -22.60 4.75
CA GLY A 331 -20.68 -23.72 4.48
C GLY A 331 -19.35 -23.67 5.25
N TYR A 332 -19.19 -22.80 6.25
CA TYR A 332 -17.96 -22.69 7.05
C TYR A 332 -18.21 -22.90 8.55
N LYS A 333 -17.27 -23.59 9.21
CA LYS A 333 -17.14 -23.67 10.67
C LYS A 333 -16.15 -22.62 11.15
N PHE A 334 -16.30 -22.18 12.39
CA PHE A 334 -15.48 -21.12 12.96
C PHE A 334 -14.46 -21.66 13.94
N TYR A 335 -13.22 -21.24 13.75
CA TYR A 335 -12.12 -21.50 14.66
C TYR A 335 -11.72 -20.17 15.31
N THR A 336 -11.49 -20.19 16.61
CA THR A 336 -11.14 -18.98 17.37
C THR A 336 -9.81 -19.16 18.07
N GLY A 337 -9.04 -18.08 18.13
CA GLY A 337 -7.74 -18.03 18.78
C GLY A 337 -7.38 -16.60 19.17
N THR A 338 -6.38 -16.46 20.03
CA THR A 338 -5.94 -15.15 20.55
C THR A 338 -4.51 -14.87 20.12
N PHE A 339 -4.21 -13.63 19.75
CA PHE A 339 -2.84 -13.18 19.48
C PHE A 339 -2.57 -11.87 20.22
N GLU A 340 -1.46 -11.79 20.94
CA GLU A 340 -1.10 -10.60 21.69
C GLU A 340 -0.05 -9.77 20.93
N SER A 341 -0.32 -8.48 20.75
CA SER A 341 0.63 -7.53 20.15
C SER A 341 0.65 -6.21 20.89
N SER A 342 1.83 -5.61 21.00
CA SER A 342 2.02 -4.24 21.49
C SER A 342 2.04 -3.20 20.36
N GLY A 343 1.94 -3.65 19.11
CA GLY A 343 1.92 -2.79 17.94
C GLY A 343 0.51 -2.37 17.55
N LEU A 344 0.44 -1.53 16.52
CA LEU A 344 -0.80 -0.92 16.06
C LEU A 344 -1.41 -1.60 14.84
N ASN A 345 -0.69 -2.50 14.17
CA ASN A 345 -1.08 -3.07 12.88
C ASN A 345 -0.60 -4.52 12.75
N LEU A 346 -1.35 -5.43 13.36
CA LEU A 346 -1.11 -6.87 13.23
C LEU A 346 -1.44 -7.35 11.82
N LEU A 347 -0.46 -7.98 11.17
CA LEU A 347 -0.59 -8.73 9.94
C LEU A 347 -0.60 -10.22 10.28
N ILE A 348 -1.44 -11.01 9.59
CA ILE A 348 -1.59 -12.44 9.83
C ILE A 348 -1.58 -13.23 8.52
N ASP A 349 -0.91 -14.38 8.55
CA ASP A 349 -1.12 -15.47 7.61
C ASP A 349 -1.93 -16.55 8.32
N ALA A 350 -3.07 -16.95 7.74
CA ALA A 350 -3.97 -17.93 8.32
C ALA A 350 -3.85 -19.28 7.63
N HIS A 351 -3.75 -20.36 8.41
CA HIS A 351 -3.45 -21.70 7.92
C HIS A 351 -4.44 -22.75 8.43
N ALA A 352 -4.78 -23.70 7.55
CA ALA A 352 -5.48 -24.94 7.91
C ALA A 352 -4.76 -26.14 7.29
N VAL A 353 -4.34 -27.09 8.13
CA VAL A 353 -3.64 -28.31 7.72
C VAL A 353 -4.64 -29.45 7.59
N VAL A 354 -4.78 -30.02 6.40
CA VAL A 354 -5.70 -31.14 6.09
C VAL A 354 -4.89 -32.25 5.41
N GLY A 355 -4.60 -33.32 6.15
CA GLY A 355 -3.67 -34.36 5.69
C GLY A 355 -2.30 -33.75 5.41
N ASP A 356 -1.78 -33.97 4.20
CA ASP A 356 -0.48 -33.42 3.75
C ASP A 356 -0.60 -32.03 3.10
N GLN A 357 -1.80 -31.46 2.99
CA GLN A 357 -2.03 -30.14 2.39
C GLN A 357 -2.20 -29.05 3.46
N THR A 358 -1.62 -27.88 3.21
CA THR A 358 -1.85 -26.68 4.01
C THR A 358 -2.52 -25.61 3.15
N TYR A 359 -3.75 -25.25 3.50
CA TYR A 359 -4.44 -24.10 2.91
C TYR A 359 -4.02 -22.84 3.63
N THR A 360 -3.66 -21.80 2.88
CA THR A 360 -3.15 -20.54 3.44
C THR A 360 -3.89 -19.36 2.84
N GLN A 361 -4.32 -18.44 3.71
CA GLN A 361 -4.66 -17.08 3.32
C GLN A 361 -3.58 -16.15 3.88
N ALA A 362 -2.79 -15.55 3.00
CA ALA A 362 -1.67 -14.71 3.38
C ALA A 362 -2.03 -13.22 3.48
N LEU A 363 -1.26 -12.50 4.29
CA LEU A 363 -1.19 -11.05 4.40
C LEU A 363 -2.53 -10.37 4.70
N MET A 364 -3.22 -10.87 5.71
CA MET A 364 -4.44 -10.24 6.21
C MET A 364 -4.10 -9.20 7.29
N SER A 365 -4.75 -8.04 7.26
CA SER A 365 -4.60 -7.02 8.30
C SER A 365 -5.71 -7.13 9.33
N ALA A 366 -5.35 -7.12 10.61
CA ALA A 366 -6.27 -7.01 11.75
C ALA A 366 -6.40 -5.55 12.24
N ALA A 367 -6.09 -4.56 11.40
CA ALA A 367 -6.21 -3.14 11.76
C ALA A 367 -7.67 -2.69 11.95
N LEU A 368 -8.61 -3.31 11.25
CA LEU A 368 -10.04 -3.01 11.32
C LEU A 368 -10.82 -4.26 11.70
N LEU A 369 -11.25 -4.31 12.96
CA LEU A 369 -12.09 -5.37 13.54
C LEU A 369 -13.39 -4.76 14.09
N ASP A 370 -14.48 -5.53 14.06
CA ASP A 370 -15.80 -5.28 14.71
C ASP A 370 -16.53 -3.94 14.40
N ASN A 371 -15.87 -2.95 13.78
CA ASN A 371 -16.38 -1.58 13.69
C ASN A 371 -16.59 -1.07 12.26
N THR A 372 -16.51 -1.93 11.25
CA THR A 372 -16.88 -1.52 9.88
C THR A 372 -18.40 -1.38 9.77
N PRO A 373 -18.94 -0.19 9.42
CA PRO A 373 -20.38 -0.03 9.23
C PRO A 373 -20.88 -1.07 8.22
N TYR A 374 -21.91 -1.82 8.63
CA TYR A 374 -22.51 -2.82 7.77
C TYR A 374 -23.14 -2.15 6.55
N VAL A 375 -22.80 -2.66 5.36
CA VAL A 375 -23.40 -2.26 4.09
C VAL A 375 -24.05 -3.49 3.49
N ALA A 376 -25.35 -3.41 3.21
CA ALA A 376 -26.08 -4.55 2.67
C ALA A 376 -25.50 -5.00 1.32
N PRO A 377 -25.42 -6.33 1.05
CA PRO A 377 -24.98 -6.82 -0.24
C PRO A 377 -25.88 -6.33 -1.39
N GLY A 378 -25.26 -6.09 -2.54
CA GLY A 378 -25.93 -5.69 -3.77
C GLY A 378 -26.68 -6.85 -4.42
N THR A 379 -27.53 -6.51 -5.39
CA THR A 379 -28.26 -7.49 -6.18
C THR A 379 -27.32 -8.19 -7.15
N VAL A 380 -27.45 -9.52 -7.24
CA VAL A 380 -26.74 -10.35 -8.21
C VAL A 380 -27.61 -10.52 -9.45
N SER A 381 -27.03 -10.19 -10.61
CA SER A 381 -27.58 -10.48 -11.92
C SER A 381 -26.90 -11.71 -12.51
N THR A 382 -27.61 -12.38 -13.42
CA THR A 382 -27.11 -13.54 -14.15
C THR A 382 -27.13 -13.24 -15.63
N ASP A 383 -25.95 -13.16 -16.23
CA ASP A 383 -25.80 -12.95 -17.67
C ASP A 383 -25.38 -14.27 -18.32
N VAL A 384 -26.08 -14.68 -19.37
CA VAL A 384 -25.65 -15.79 -20.23
C VAL A 384 -24.58 -15.24 -21.17
N ARG A 385 -23.37 -15.05 -20.66
CA ARG A 385 -22.18 -14.74 -21.48
C ARG A 385 -21.34 -16.00 -21.59
N SER A 386 -21.19 -16.52 -22.81
CA SER A 386 -20.30 -17.66 -23.05
C SER A 386 -18.84 -17.22 -22.88
N THR A 387 -17.98 -18.10 -22.36
CA THR A 387 -16.53 -17.83 -22.21
C THR A 387 -15.83 -17.48 -23.53
N ALA A 388 -16.47 -17.69 -24.68
CA ALA A 388 -15.91 -17.40 -26.00
C ALA A 388 -15.85 -15.89 -26.31
N ASP A 389 -16.77 -15.09 -25.78
CA ASP A 389 -16.81 -13.64 -26.09
C ASP A 389 -15.89 -12.80 -25.20
N ALA A 390 -15.47 -13.34 -24.06
CA ALA A 390 -14.51 -12.68 -23.15
C ALA A 390 -13.03 -12.88 -23.54
N PHE A 391 -12.74 -13.76 -24.52
CA PHE A 391 -11.37 -14.24 -24.81
C PHE A 391 -10.88 -14.02 -26.25
N SER A 392 -11.55 -13.19 -27.04
CA SER A 392 -11.13 -12.88 -28.41
C SER A 392 -10.57 -11.46 -28.54
N TRP A 393 -9.31 -11.26 -28.17
CA TRP A 393 -8.48 -10.23 -28.82
C TRP A 393 -7.22 -10.87 -29.38
N ARG A 394 -7.22 -11.02 -30.71
CA ARG A 394 -6.02 -11.23 -31.51
C ARG A 394 -5.01 -10.13 -31.18
N SER A 395 -3.79 -10.53 -30.86
CA SER A 395 -2.60 -9.69 -30.96
C SER A 395 -2.55 -9.07 -32.36
N ARG A 396 -2.93 -7.81 -32.50
CA ARG A 396 -2.41 -6.98 -33.58
C ARG A 396 -1.04 -6.49 -33.13
N GLU A 397 -0.03 -7.28 -33.47
CA GLU A 397 1.34 -6.79 -33.60
C GLU A 397 1.33 -5.61 -34.59
N GLY A 398 1.35 -4.40 -34.04
CA GLY A 398 1.63 -3.18 -34.78
C GLY A 398 3.14 -3.10 -34.96
N TRP A 399 3.58 -3.33 -36.19
CA TRP A 399 4.96 -3.16 -36.64
C TRP A 399 5.47 -1.76 -36.30
N ALA A 400 6.45 -1.67 -35.40
CA ALA A 400 7.37 -0.55 -35.33
C ALA A 400 8.72 -1.03 -35.89
N LEU A 401 8.95 -0.72 -37.17
CA LEU A 401 10.25 -0.87 -37.83
C LEU A 401 11.30 -0.07 -37.05
N SER A 402 12.14 -0.78 -36.29
CA SER A 402 13.44 -0.27 -35.87
C SER A 402 14.42 -0.52 -37.01
N VAL A 403 14.77 0.54 -37.72
CA VAL A 403 15.86 0.58 -38.70
C VAL A 403 17.16 0.37 -37.94
N VAL A 404 17.72 -0.85 -38.03
CA VAL A 404 19.10 -1.13 -37.64
C VAL A 404 19.98 -0.88 -38.87
N VAL A 405 20.68 0.25 -38.89
CA VAL A 405 21.80 0.46 -39.81
C VAL A 405 22.99 -0.34 -39.27
N SER A 406 23.21 -1.51 -39.84
CA SER A 406 24.41 -2.31 -39.65
C SER A 406 25.58 -1.69 -40.44
N VAL A 407 26.51 -1.04 -39.74
CA VAL A 407 27.84 -0.72 -40.29
C VAL A 407 28.75 -1.92 -40.03
N SER A 408 29.00 -2.69 -41.09
CA SER A 408 29.97 -3.80 -41.09
C SER A 408 31.40 -3.24 -41.12
N ALA A 409 32.14 -3.39 -40.03
CA ALA A 409 33.59 -3.26 -40.03
C ALA A 409 34.20 -4.67 -40.16
N VAL A 410 34.68 -4.98 -41.38
CA VAL A 410 35.50 -6.15 -41.66
C VAL A 410 36.94 -5.79 -41.29
N VAL A 411 37.50 -6.45 -40.28
CA VAL A 411 38.96 -6.47 -40.05
C VAL A 411 39.44 -7.91 -40.12
N LEU A 412 40.15 -8.17 -41.22
CA LEU A 412 41.02 -9.32 -41.44
C LEU A 412 42.12 -9.36 -40.38
N ALA A 413 42.36 -10.54 -39.81
CA ALA A 413 43.72 -11.01 -39.49
C ALA A 413 43.71 -12.51 -39.21
N THR A 414 44.45 -13.29 -40.00
CA THR A 414 45.59 -14.14 -39.57
C THR A 414 45.82 -15.31 -40.54
N LEU A 415 46.87 -15.18 -41.37
CA LEU A 415 47.71 -16.30 -41.79
C LEU A 415 49.16 -15.76 -41.90
N TYR A 416 50.03 -16.28 -41.03
CA TYR A 416 51.51 -16.23 -41.06
C TYR A 416 52.05 -17.04 -42.27
N PRO A 417 53.39 -17.18 -42.53
CA PRO A 417 54.58 -16.41 -42.11
C PRO A 417 55.53 -16.06 -43.30
N LEU A 418 56.44 -15.09 -43.09
CA LEU A 418 57.89 -15.12 -43.37
C LEU A 418 58.52 -13.76 -43.08
#